data_AF-A0A429CM74-F1
#
_entry.id   AF-A0A429CM74-F1
#
_cell.length_a   1.000
_cell.length_b   1.000
_cell.length_c   1.000
_cell.angle_alpha   90.00
_cell.angle_beta   90.00
_cell.angle_gamma   90.00
#
_symmetry.space_group_name_H-M   'P 1'
#
loop_
_entity.id
_entity.type
_entity.pdbx_description
1 polymer ?
#
loop_
_entity_poly.entity_id
_entity_poly.type
_entity_poly.pdbx_seq_one_letter_code
_entity_poly.pdbx_strand_id
1 'polypeptide(L)'
;MSRRASLPGASELFRITSSPALDLPPAPEQPAPAKGNGNGNGSGNETGHAHKEQLTRAARSGSGRTKHDAKITVYVSGDELLAMEQARLNLRAKHGLVLDRGRLVREAVAVLLADFDAAGEDSVLVQRLRAGSEDGKETEN
;
A
#
# COMPACT_ATOMS: atom_id res chain seq x y z
N MET A 1 9.66 -11.16 44.51
CA MET A 1 9.71 -9.72 44.20
C MET A 1 10.27 -9.54 42.79
N SER A 2 9.40 -9.44 41.79
CA SER A 2 9.79 -9.34 40.38
C SER A 2 10.09 -7.88 40.01
N ARG A 3 11.37 -7.51 39.91
CA ARG A 3 11.78 -6.19 39.40
C ARG A 3 11.56 -6.18 37.88
N ARG A 4 10.61 -5.37 37.40
CA ARG A 4 10.52 -5.07 35.97
C ARG A 4 11.69 -4.15 35.61
N ALA A 5 12.51 -4.57 34.65
CA ALA A 5 13.52 -3.70 34.07
C ALA A 5 12.81 -2.55 33.34
N SER A 6 13.21 -1.30 33.65
CA SER A 6 12.70 -0.12 32.94
C SER A 6 13.42 -0.01 31.61
N LEU A 7 12.67 -0.11 30.51
CA LEU A 7 13.20 0.16 29.17
C LEU A 7 13.17 1.68 28.91
N PRO A 8 14.20 2.24 28.25
CA PRO A 8 14.24 3.66 27.91
C PRO A 8 13.06 4.02 26.99
N GLY A 9 12.46 5.18 27.24
CA GLY A 9 11.31 5.66 26.47
C GLY A 9 11.70 6.02 25.04
N ALA A 10 10.75 5.95 24.10
CA ALA A 10 10.98 6.31 22.70
C ALA A 10 11.53 7.75 22.54
N SER A 11 11.17 8.66 23.44
CA SER A 11 11.68 10.03 23.50
C SER A 11 13.18 10.13 23.77
N GLU A 12 13.82 9.08 24.30
CA GLU A 12 15.27 9.02 24.50
C GLU A 12 15.99 8.47 23.28
N LEU A 13 15.36 7.54 22.55
CA LEU A 13 15.93 6.93 21.33
C LEU A 13 16.03 7.92 20.16
N PHE A 14 15.14 8.91 20.11
CA PHE A 14 15.09 9.90 19.03
C PHE A 14 15.57 11.29 19.46
N ARG A 15 16.36 11.40 20.54
CA ARG A 15 17.09 12.64 20.82
C ARG A 15 18.14 12.83 19.74
N ILE A 16 17.81 13.69 18.78
CA ILE A 16 18.77 14.32 17.87
C ILE A 16 19.86 14.93 18.77
N THR A 17 21.10 14.47 18.60
CA THR A 17 22.27 15.05 19.25
C THR A 17 22.32 16.53 18.90
N SER A 18 21.88 17.39 19.82
CA SER A 18 22.07 18.83 19.72
C SER A 18 23.57 19.07 19.86
N SER A 19 24.27 19.19 18.74
CA SER A 19 25.65 19.67 18.71
C SER A 19 25.70 21.05 19.39
N PRO A 20 26.58 21.30 20.37
CA PRO A 20 26.70 22.58 21.06
C PRO A 20 27.38 23.67 20.21
N ALA A 21 27.36 23.55 18.88
CA ALA A 21 28.13 24.40 17.95
C ALA A 21 27.33 25.57 17.35
N LEU A 22 26.10 25.81 17.79
CA LEU A 22 25.33 27.00 17.43
C LEU A 22 24.86 27.72 18.69
N ASP A 23 25.82 28.36 19.36
CA ASP A 23 25.54 29.40 20.35
C ASP A 23 25.15 30.66 19.57
N LEU A 24 23.86 30.80 19.24
CA LEU A 24 23.27 32.08 18.85
C LEU A 24 22.85 32.81 20.13
N PRO A 25 23.19 34.09 20.31
CA PRO A 25 22.78 34.86 21.48
C PRO A 25 21.25 34.93 21.60
N PRO A 26 20.71 35.03 22.83
CA PRO A 26 19.26 35.00 23.05
C PRO A 26 18.60 36.23 22.42
N ALA A 27 17.66 35.97 21.50
CA ALA A 27 16.67 36.95 21.07
C ALA A 27 15.68 37.22 22.21
N PRO A 28 15.24 38.47 22.42
CA PRO A 28 14.44 38.86 23.58
C PRO A 28 13.08 38.16 23.63
N GLU A 29 12.65 37.91 24.87
CA GLU A 29 11.48 37.16 25.32
C GLU A 29 10.20 37.47 24.54
N GLN A 30 9.65 36.44 23.88
CA GLN A 30 8.29 36.44 23.36
C GLN A 30 7.39 35.74 24.39
N PRO A 31 6.34 36.40 24.91
CA PRO A 31 5.55 35.87 26.03
C PRO A 31 4.73 34.63 25.62
N ALA A 32 4.64 33.68 26.57
CA ALA A 32 3.99 32.38 26.41
C ALA A 32 2.50 32.48 26.05
N PRO A 33 1.97 31.61 25.16
CA PRO A 33 0.53 31.46 25.01
C PRO A 33 -0.02 30.55 26.13
N ALA A 34 -0.88 31.13 26.94
CA ALA A 34 -1.67 30.44 27.96
C ALA A 34 -2.60 29.39 27.32
N LYS A 35 -2.76 28.27 28.03
CA LYS A 35 -3.78 27.24 27.75
C LYS A 35 -5.18 27.88 27.82
N GLY A 36 -5.92 27.82 26.72
CA GLY A 36 -7.35 28.11 26.67
C GLY A 36 -8.09 26.97 25.98
N ASN A 37 -8.80 26.16 26.77
CA ASN A 37 -9.87 25.30 26.27
C ASN A 37 -11.01 26.20 25.79
N GLY A 38 -11.51 25.95 24.57
CA GLY A 38 -12.71 26.62 24.06
C GLY A 38 -13.21 25.97 22.78
N ASN A 39 -14.11 25.00 22.92
CA ASN A 39 -15.00 24.57 21.85
C ASN A 39 -15.77 25.79 21.33
N GLY A 40 -15.70 26.05 20.02
CA GLY A 40 -16.48 27.10 19.36
C GLY A 40 -16.60 26.82 17.87
N ASN A 41 -17.72 26.20 17.48
CA ASN A 41 -18.21 26.16 16.12
C ASN A 41 -18.45 27.60 15.62
N GLY A 42 -17.94 27.98 14.45
CA GLY A 42 -18.19 29.28 13.86
C GLY A 42 -17.73 29.35 12.41
N SER A 43 -18.69 29.32 11.49
CA SER A 43 -18.55 29.51 10.04
C SER A 43 -18.12 30.94 9.69
N GLY A 44 -17.27 31.11 8.67
CA GLY A 44 -16.91 32.42 8.11
C GLY A 44 -15.83 32.34 7.02
N ASN A 45 -16.26 32.52 5.78
CA ASN A 45 -15.52 32.71 4.52
C ASN A 45 -14.56 33.93 4.65
N GLU A 46 -13.35 34.06 4.05
CA GLU A 46 -13.07 34.34 2.63
C GLU A 46 -11.54 34.46 2.37
N THR A 47 -11.13 34.14 1.13
CA THR A 47 -9.96 34.67 0.37
C THR A 47 -8.51 34.45 0.87
N GLY A 48 -7.79 33.50 0.25
CA GLY A 48 -6.32 33.45 0.37
C GLY A 48 -5.54 32.27 -0.24
N HIS A 49 -6.18 31.27 -0.85
CA HIS A 49 -5.49 30.02 -1.20
C HIS A 49 -5.67 29.52 -2.65
N ALA A 50 -5.82 30.39 -3.63
CA ALA A 50 -6.02 29.94 -5.02
C ALA A 50 -4.74 29.57 -5.81
N HIS A 51 -3.53 29.84 -5.30
CA HIS A 51 -2.29 29.67 -6.10
C HIS A 51 -1.30 28.62 -5.62
N LYS A 52 -1.54 27.90 -4.51
CA LYS A 52 -0.60 26.89 -3.98
C LYS A 52 -1.05 25.43 -4.19
N GLU A 53 -2.31 25.18 -4.51
CA GLU A 53 -2.87 23.82 -4.66
C GLU A 53 -2.71 23.23 -6.08
N GLN A 54 -2.31 24.02 -7.07
CA GLN A 54 -2.30 23.56 -8.46
C GLN A 54 -1.02 22.83 -8.88
N LEU A 55 0.07 22.92 -8.09
CA LEU A 55 1.34 22.25 -8.38
C LEU A 55 1.52 20.89 -7.68
N THR A 56 0.62 20.51 -6.76
CA THR A 56 0.66 19.19 -6.08
C THR A 56 -0.32 18.18 -6.68
N ARG A 57 -1.28 18.64 -7.49
CA ARG A 57 -2.30 17.78 -8.13
C ARG A 57 -1.80 17.01 -9.37
N ALA A 58 -0.59 17.31 -9.85
CA ALA A 58 0.04 16.67 -11.01
C ALA A 58 1.05 15.54 -10.64
N ALA A 59 1.27 15.27 -9.36
CA ALA A 59 2.11 14.14 -8.93
C ALA A 59 1.30 12.84 -8.92
N ARG A 60 1.16 12.26 -10.12
CA ARG A 60 0.82 10.84 -10.36
C ARG A 60 -0.57 10.44 -9.88
N SER A 61 -1.54 10.61 -10.78
CA SER A 61 -2.83 9.90 -10.74
C SER A 61 -2.57 8.42 -10.42
N GLY A 62 -2.73 8.04 -9.16
CA GLY A 62 -2.76 6.64 -8.78
C GLY A 62 -3.98 6.05 -9.47
N SER A 63 -3.74 5.16 -10.43
CA SER A 63 -4.77 4.34 -11.08
C SER A 63 -5.80 3.94 -10.00
N GLY A 64 -7.03 4.43 -10.16
CA GLY A 64 -8.03 4.46 -9.10
C GLY A 64 -8.09 3.15 -8.31
N ARG A 65 -8.07 3.27 -6.98
CA ARG A 65 -8.26 2.14 -6.08
C ARG A 65 -9.73 1.72 -6.19
N THR A 66 -10.03 0.79 -7.09
CA THR A 66 -11.34 0.14 -7.15
C THR A 66 -11.64 -0.47 -5.78
N LYS A 67 -12.76 -0.11 -5.16
CA LYS A 67 -13.22 -0.74 -3.92
C LYS A 67 -13.72 -2.14 -4.27
N HIS A 68 -13.15 -3.15 -3.60
CA HIS A 68 -13.65 -4.52 -3.62
C HIS A 68 -14.41 -4.77 -2.32
N ASP A 69 -15.56 -5.42 -2.41
CA ASP A 69 -16.44 -5.78 -1.30
C ASP A 69 -16.02 -7.13 -0.67
N ALA A 70 -15.40 -8.01 -1.44
CA ALA A 70 -14.89 -9.29 -1.00
C ALA A 70 -13.36 -9.40 -1.10
N LYS A 71 -12.78 -10.29 -0.29
CA LYS A 71 -11.36 -10.66 -0.36
C LYS A 71 -11.20 -12.18 -0.34
N ILE A 72 -10.20 -12.67 -1.04
CA ILE A 72 -9.71 -14.04 -0.97
C ILE A 72 -8.25 -14.03 -0.52
N THR A 73 -7.77 -15.11 0.09
CA THR A 73 -6.36 -15.30 0.45
C THR A 73 -5.86 -16.54 -0.25
N VAL A 74 -4.73 -16.43 -0.95
CA VAL A 74 -4.15 -17.52 -1.74
C VAL A 74 -2.74 -17.75 -1.24
N TYR A 75 -2.40 -19.02 -1.00
CA TYR A 75 -1.03 -19.45 -0.74
C TYR A 75 -0.35 -19.75 -2.07
N VAL A 76 0.87 -19.24 -2.22
CA VAL A 76 1.71 -19.46 -3.39
C VAL A 76 3.09 -19.88 -2.90
N SER A 77 3.75 -20.72 -3.69
CA SER A 77 5.15 -21.07 -3.48
C SER A 77 6.07 -19.86 -3.66
N GLY A 78 7.32 -19.99 -3.20
CA GLY A 78 8.35 -18.96 -3.41
C GLY A 78 8.62 -18.70 -4.89
N ASP A 79 8.64 -19.77 -5.70
CA ASP A 79 8.90 -19.69 -7.15
C ASP A 79 7.76 -19.00 -7.89
N GLU A 80 6.51 -19.27 -7.53
CA GLU A 80 5.34 -18.57 -8.10
C GLU A 80 5.34 -17.09 -7.74
N LEU A 81 5.67 -16.74 -6.48
CA LEU A 81 5.79 -15.34 -6.07
C LEU A 81 6.89 -14.63 -6.86
N LEU A 82 8.04 -15.27 -7.07
CA LEU A 82 9.14 -14.72 -7.87
C LEU A 82 8.72 -14.51 -9.34
N ALA A 83 8.04 -15.50 -9.93
CA ALA A 83 7.53 -15.42 -11.30
C ALA A 83 6.55 -14.24 -11.46
N MET A 84 5.66 -14.02 -10.48
CA MET A 84 4.76 -12.87 -10.48
C MET A 84 5.50 -11.53 -10.43
N GLU A 85 6.53 -11.40 -9.59
CA GLU A 85 7.31 -10.16 -9.49
C GLU A 85 8.12 -9.90 -10.78
N GLN A 86 8.68 -10.93 -11.38
CA GLN A 86 9.34 -10.82 -12.67
C GLN A 86 8.38 -10.39 -13.77
N ALA A 87 7.16 -10.93 -13.80
CA ALA A 87 6.11 -10.50 -14.73
C ALA A 87 5.75 -9.02 -14.53
N ARG A 88 5.60 -8.56 -13.28
CA ARG A 88 5.35 -7.13 -12.98
C ARG A 88 6.45 -6.22 -13.49
N LEU A 89 7.72 -6.58 -13.26
CA LEU A 89 8.85 -5.81 -13.73
C LEU A 89 8.91 -5.76 -15.26
N ASN A 90 8.65 -6.89 -15.92
CA ASN A 90 8.58 -6.96 -17.39
C ASN A 90 7.47 -6.10 -17.97
N LEU A 91 6.26 -6.13 -17.39
CA LEU A 91 5.13 -5.30 -17.81
C LEU A 91 5.46 -3.81 -17.68
N ARG A 92 6.13 -3.41 -16.60
CA ARG A 92 6.59 -2.03 -16.42
C ARG A 92 7.66 -1.64 -17.43
N ALA A 93 8.68 -2.48 -17.63
CA ALA A 93 9.81 -2.18 -18.50
C ALA A 93 9.42 -2.13 -19.98
N LYS A 94 8.62 -3.10 -20.45
CA LYS A 94 8.28 -3.26 -21.86
C LYS A 94 7.05 -2.46 -22.29
N HIS A 95 6.08 -2.30 -21.38
CA HIS A 95 4.77 -1.73 -21.69
C HIS A 95 4.43 -0.49 -20.87
N GLY A 96 5.30 -0.05 -19.94
CA GLY A 96 5.03 1.08 -19.06
C GLY A 96 3.92 0.82 -18.04
N LEU A 97 3.46 -0.42 -17.89
CA LEU A 97 2.32 -0.77 -17.04
C LEU A 97 2.77 -0.95 -15.60
N VAL A 98 2.34 -0.03 -14.73
CA VAL A 98 2.58 -0.11 -13.28
C VAL A 98 1.38 -0.75 -12.61
N LEU A 99 1.58 -1.96 -12.08
CA LEU A 99 0.56 -2.74 -11.39
C LEU A 99 1.11 -3.34 -10.09
N ASP A 100 0.21 -3.57 -9.14
CA ASP A 100 0.45 -4.35 -7.93
C ASP A 100 0.10 -5.83 -8.15
N ARG A 101 0.45 -6.68 -7.17
CA ARG A 101 0.15 -8.12 -7.20
C ARG A 101 -1.34 -8.41 -7.31
N GLY A 102 -2.18 -7.67 -6.56
CA GLY A 102 -3.62 -7.88 -6.54
C GLY A 102 -4.29 -7.48 -7.85
N ARG A 103 -3.79 -6.47 -8.56
CA ARG A 103 -4.24 -6.12 -9.90
C ARG A 103 -3.84 -7.21 -10.90
N LEU A 104 -2.60 -7.71 -10.86
CA LEU A 104 -2.16 -8.79 -11.74
C LEU A 104 -3.05 -10.03 -11.61
N VAL A 105 -3.32 -10.46 -10.38
CA VAL A 105 -4.17 -11.64 -10.12
C VAL A 105 -5.60 -11.39 -10.60
N ARG A 106 -6.18 -10.22 -10.33
CA ARG A 106 -7.54 -9.90 -10.78
C ARG A 106 -7.67 -9.91 -12.30
N GLU A 107 -6.71 -9.35 -13.03
CA GLU A 107 -6.72 -9.40 -14.51
C GLU A 107 -6.59 -10.84 -15.02
N ALA A 108 -5.70 -11.64 -14.43
CA ALA A 108 -5.55 -13.05 -14.81
C ALA A 108 -6.84 -13.86 -14.57
N VAL A 109 -7.51 -13.64 -13.44
CA VAL A 109 -8.80 -14.27 -13.13
C VAL A 109 -9.88 -13.81 -14.12
N ALA A 110 -9.95 -12.51 -14.42
CA ALA A 110 -10.93 -11.99 -15.38
C ALA A 110 -10.75 -12.59 -16.78
N VAL A 111 -9.51 -12.72 -17.25
CA VAL A 111 -9.20 -13.37 -18.54
C VAL A 111 -9.63 -14.84 -18.54
N LEU A 112 -9.34 -15.57 -17.47
CA LEU A 112 -9.73 -16.99 -17.37
C LEU A 112 -11.25 -17.18 -17.31
N LEU A 113 -11.97 -16.31 -16.59
CA LEU A 113 -13.43 -16.36 -16.53
C LEU A 113 -14.06 -16.00 -17.88
N ALA A 114 -13.52 -15.01 -18.58
CA ALA A 114 -14.01 -14.66 -19.92
C ALA A 114 -13.79 -15.80 -20.93
N ASP A 115 -12.65 -16.51 -20.85
CA ASP A 115 -12.39 -17.71 -21.65
C ASP A 115 -13.38 -18.82 -21.32
N PHE A 116 -13.65 -19.06 -20.03
CA PHE A 116 -14.63 -20.04 -19.59
C PHE A 116 -16.05 -19.70 -20.06
N ASP A 117 -16.47 -18.45 -19.95
CA ASP A 117 -17.81 -18.01 -20.39
C ASP A 117 -17.98 -18.17 -21.92
N ALA A 118 -16.90 -17.99 -22.69
CA ALA A 118 -16.93 -18.09 -24.15
C ALA A 118 -16.80 -19.54 -24.68
N ALA A 119 -15.90 -20.34 -24.09
CA ALA A 119 -15.54 -21.67 -24.58
C ALA A 119 -16.15 -22.82 -23.76
N GLY A 120 -16.66 -22.56 -22.55
CA GLY A 120 -17.27 -23.55 -21.67
C GLY A 120 -16.30 -24.70 -21.33
N GLU A 121 -16.69 -25.93 -21.67
CA GLU A 121 -15.91 -27.14 -21.39
C GLU A 121 -14.56 -27.19 -22.11
N ASP A 122 -14.45 -26.48 -23.24
CA ASP A 122 -13.22 -26.44 -24.03
C ASP A 122 -12.24 -25.37 -23.54
N SER A 123 -12.60 -24.60 -22.50
CA SER A 123 -11.75 -23.54 -21.94
C SER A 123 -10.43 -24.06 -21.36
N VAL A 124 -9.43 -23.19 -21.33
CA VAL A 124 -8.11 -23.48 -20.74
C VAL A 124 -8.23 -23.86 -19.27
N LEU A 125 -9.17 -23.24 -18.56
CA LEU A 125 -9.44 -23.51 -17.15
C LEU A 125 -9.88 -24.97 -16.93
N VAL A 126 -10.88 -25.44 -17.69
CA VAL A 126 -11.40 -26.81 -17.55
C VAL A 126 -10.34 -27.85 -17.92
N GLN A 127 -9.61 -27.61 -19.01
CA GLN A 127 -8.54 -28.52 -19.44
C GLN A 127 -7.45 -28.67 -18.36
N ARG A 128 -7.01 -27.56 -17.75
CA ARG A 128 -5.99 -27.59 -16.69
C ARG A 128 -6.47 -28.28 -15.42
N LEU A 129 -7.72 -28.02 -15.00
CA LEU A 129 -8.28 -28.66 -13.81
C LEU A 129 -8.47 -30.16 -14.01
N ARG A 130 -8.86 -30.61 -15.22
CA ARG A 130 -8.94 -32.04 -15.55
C ARG A 130 -7.55 -32.70 -15.51
N ALA A 131 -6.54 -32.07 -16.11
CA ALA A 131 -5.16 -32.58 -16.09
C ALA A 131 -4.59 -32.67 -14.65
N GLY A 132 -4.73 -31.62 -13.85
CA GLY A 132 -4.23 -31.61 -12.47
C GLY A 132 -4.99 -32.52 -11.49
N SER A 133 -6.23 -32.91 -11.82
CA SER A 133 -6.99 -33.90 -11.04
C SER A 133 -6.41 -35.32 -11.19
N GLU A 134 -5.67 -35.60 -12.26
CA GLU A 134 -5.01 -36.89 -12.46
C GLU A 134 -3.66 -36.93 -11.71
N ASP A 135 -2.91 -35.82 -11.67
CA ASP A 135 -1.66 -35.70 -10.87
C ASP A 135 -1.91 -35.86 -9.36
N GLY A 136 -3.08 -35.43 -8.87
CA GLY A 136 -3.47 -35.59 -7.45
C GLY A 136 -3.82 -37.03 -7.04
N LYS A 137 -4.16 -37.91 -8.00
CA LYS A 137 -4.50 -39.32 -7.73
C LYS A 137 -3.26 -40.20 -7.55
N GLU A 138 -2.12 -39.83 -8.11
CA GLU A 138 -0.87 -40.60 -7.94
C GLU A 138 -0.21 -40.40 -6.57
N THR A 139 -0.56 -39.32 -5.86
CA THR A 139 -0.03 -39.05 -4.52
C THR A 139 -0.77 -39.75 -3.37
N GLU A 140 -1.77 -40.58 -3.68
CA GLU A 140 -2.65 -41.20 -2.68
C GLU A 140 -2.63 -42.75 -2.68
N ASN A 141 -1.57 -43.38 -3.21
CA ASN A 141 -1.32 -44.83 -3.10
C ASN A 141 0.05 -45.17 -2.49
#